data_AF-B4EG49-F1
#
_entry.id   AF-B4EG49-F1
#
_cell.length_a   1.000
_cell.length_b   1.000
_cell.length_c   1.000
_cell.angle_alpha   90.00
_cell.angle_beta   90.00
_cell.angle_gamma   90.00
#
_symmetry.space_group_name_H-M   'P 1'
#
loop_
_entity.id
_entity.type
_entity.pdbx_description
1 polymer ?
#
loop_
_entity_poly.entity_id
_entity_poly.type
_entity_poly.pdbx_seq_one_letter_code
_entity_poly.pdbx_strand_id
1 'polypeptide(L)'
;MAKTKIYVAKAFKLLGADGKHTDFPVGMHTVDDAVADNWYVKHHLGDPGDALTAPAGGEMTAALAAARAELEAEGGRLAEQRAELDAMSKGIDARAAELDAREGSIAARELEHASNVAAFEAAQAAAAKQSGGQKQGGKQA
;
A
#
# COMPACT_ATOMS: atom_id res chain seq x y z
N MET A 1 8.29 -42.82 51.14
CA MET A 1 8.82 -41.79 50.23
C MET A 1 8.39 -40.45 50.79
N ALA A 2 9.34 -39.56 51.08
CA ALA A 2 9.00 -38.18 51.42
C ALA A 2 8.47 -37.48 50.16
N LYS A 3 7.50 -36.57 50.36
CA LYS A 3 6.82 -35.85 49.28
C LYS A 3 7.13 -34.36 49.40
N THR A 4 7.51 -33.75 48.29
CA THR A 4 7.84 -32.34 48.16
C THR A 4 6.84 -31.63 47.25
N LYS A 5 6.45 -30.40 47.62
CA LYS A 5 5.64 -29.52 46.77
C LYS A 5 6.55 -28.75 45.82
N ILE A 6 6.23 -28.77 44.53
CA ILE A 6 6.95 -28.05 43.47
C ILE A 6 5.96 -27.16 42.70
N TYR A 7 6.41 -25.99 42.25
CA TYR A 7 5.67 -25.16 41.31
C TYR A 7 6.29 -25.30 39.92
N VAL A 8 5.55 -25.87 38.98
CA VAL A 8 5.99 -26.02 37.58
C VAL A 8 5.61 -24.75 36.82
N ALA A 9 6.61 -23.98 36.38
CA ALA A 9 6.41 -22.76 35.60
C ALA A 9 6.22 -23.05 34.11
N LYS A 10 6.82 -24.13 33.60
CA LYS A 10 6.71 -24.56 32.20
C LYS A 10 6.31 -26.02 32.14
N ALA A 11 5.20 -26.33 31.48
CA ALA A 11 4.72 -27.70 31.38
C ALA A 11 5.75 -28.63 30.71
N PHE A 12 5.91 -29.83 31.24
CA PHE A 12 6.84 -30.84 30.73
C PHE A 12 6.34 -32.27 30.97
N LYS A 13 7.04 -33.24 30.38
CA LYS A 13 6.81 -34.68 30.61
C LYS A 13 8.08 -35.31 31.17
N LEU A 14 7.96 -36.13 32.21
CA LEU A 14 9.09 -36.88 32.78
C LEU A 14 8.93 -38.37 32.48
N LEU A 15 9.99 -39.01 31.99
CA LEU A 15 10.02 -40.46 31.84
C LEU A 15 10.31 -41.09 33.22
N GLY A 16 9.35 -41.85 33.75
CA GLY A 16 9.48 -42.59 34.99
C GLY A 16 10.36 -43.83 34.84
N ALA A 17 10.80 -44.39 35.98
CA ALA A 17 11.58 -45.63 36.01
C ALA A 17 10.82 -46.85 35.47
N ASP A 18 9.49 -46.76 35.39
CA ASP A 18 8.58 -47.74 34.78
C ASP A 18 8.47 -47.58 33.25
N GLY A 19 9.22 -46.64 32.65
CA GLY A 19 9.20 -46.35 31.22
C GLY A 19 7.97 -45.56 30.75
N LYS A 20 7.14 -45.05 31.66
CA LYS A 20 5.97 -44.24 31.31
C LYS A 20 6.24 -42.76 31.45
N HIS A 21 5.68 -41.95 30.55
CA HIS A 21 5.71 -40.50 30.69
C HIS A 21 4.64 -40.04 31.68
N THR A 22 5.05 -39.24 32.66
CA THR A 22 4.16 -38.48 33.55
C THR A 22 4.12 -37.03 33.09
N ASP A 23 2.92 -36.52 32.90
CA ASP A 23 2.68 -35.14 32.47
C ASP A 23 2.64 -34.20 33.67
N PHE A 24 3.42 -33.13 33.62
CA PHE A 24 3.47 -32.06 34.62
C PHE A 24 2.99 -30.75 33.98
N PRO A 25 1.69 -30.42 34.08
CA PRO A 25 1.18 -29.12 33.61
C PRO A 25 1.70 -27.98 34.49
N VAL A 26 1.58 -26.74 34.02
CA VAL A 26 1.90 -25.56 34.84
C VAL A 26 1.03 -25.54 36.10
N GLY A 27 1.63 -25.32 37.27
CA GLY A 27 0.90 -25.30 38.54
C GLY A 27 1.63 -26.00 39.69
N MET A 28 0.93 -26.11 40.83
CA MET A 28 1.44 -26.74 42.05
C MET A 28 1.26 -28.26 41.99
N HIS A 29 2.35 -28.99 42.19
CA HIS A 29 2.36 -30.46 42.22
C HIS A 29 2.98 -30.97 43.51
N THR A 30 2.52 -32.13 43.97
CA THR A 30 3.16 -32.86 45.07
C THR A 30 3.81 -34.10 44.49
N VAL A 31 5.13 -34.17 44.52
CA VAL A 31 5.94 -35.25 43.94
C VAL A 31 6.82 -35.89 44.99
N ASP A 32 7.37 -37.07 44.70
CA ASP A 32 8.39 -37.66 45.57
C ASP A 32 9.70 -36.86 45.50
N ASP A 33 10.48 -36.87 46.59
CA ASP A 33 11.72 -36.08 46.68
C ASP A 33 12.72 -36.39 45.56
N ALA A 34 12.83 -37.65 45.13
CA ALA A 34 13.70 -38.04 44.01
C ALA A 34 13.29 -37.38 42.68
N VAL A 35 12.00 -37.11 42.49
CA VAL A 35 11.47 -36.39 41.32
C VAL A 35 11.72 -34.89 41.49
N ALA A 36 11.50 -34.34 42.68
CA ALA A 36 11.82 -32.94 42.98
C ALA A 36 13.32 -32.64 42.80
N ASP A 37 14.19 -33.61 43.09
CA ASP A 37 15.64 -33.46 42.97
C ASP A 37 16.20 -33.63 41.56
N ASN A 38 15.39 -34.15 40.63
CA ASN A 38 15.79 -34.39 39.26
C ASN A 38 16.14 -33.06 38.55
N TRP A 39 17.30 -33.01 37.90
CA TRP A 39 17.81 -31.81 37.22
C TRP A 39 16.84 -31.28 36.17
N TYR A 40 16.14 -32.17 35.45
CA TYR A 40 15.17 -31.81 34.43
C TYR A 40 13.92 -31.18 35.04
N VAL A 41 13.46 -31.72 36.18
CA VAL A 41 12.32 -31.15 36.93
C VAL A 41 12.69 -29.77 37.46
N LYS A 42 13.86 -29.63 38.10
CA LYS A 42 14.38 -28.36 38.63
C LYS A 42 14.45 -27.24 37.57
N HIS A 43 14.79 -27.58 36.33
CA HIS A 43 14.83 -26.62 35.23
C HIS A 43 13.45 -26.04 34.86
N HIS A 44 12.37 -26.74 35.19
CA HIS A 44 11.00 -26.34 34.87
C HIS A 44 10.25 -25.75 36.07
N LEU A 45 10.91 -25.66 37.23
CA LEU A 45 10.32 -25.05 38.42
C LEU A 45 10.44 -23.52 38.34
N GLY A 46 9.39 -22.83 38.77
CA GLY A 46 9.43 -21.37 38.98
C GLY A 46 9.44 -21.03 40.46
N ASP A 47 9.58 -19.73 40.77
CA ASP A 47 9.28 -19.23 42.10
C ASP A 47 7.78 -19.48 42.38
N PRO A 48 7.39 -20.08 43.52
CA PRO A 48 5.99 -20.15 43.91
C PRO A 48 5.25 -18.80 43.90
N GLY A 49 5.96 -17.67 43.95
CA GLY A 49 5.42 -16.33 43.71
C GLY A 49 4.91 -16.08 42.27
N ASP A 50 5.47 -16.76 41.26
CA ASP A 50 5.06 -16.65 39.86
C ASP A 50 3.70 -17.31 39.58
N ALA A 51 3.29 -18.25 40.43
CA ALA A 51 1.98 -18.90 40.35
C ALA A 51 0.82 -17.92 40.60
N LEU A 52 1.08 -16.85 41.36
CA LEU A 52 0.10 -15.84 41.74
C LEU A 52 0.06 -14.66 40.76
N THR A 53 0.96 -14.62 39.77
CA THR A 53 1.16 -13.48 38.86
C THR A 53 0.99 -13.83 37.38
N ALA A 54 0.32 -14.95 37.05
CA ALA A 54 -0.10 -15.20 35.67
C ALA A 54 -0.94 -13.99 35.18
N PRO A 55 -0.46 -13.19 34.21
CA PRO A 55 -1.12 -11.96 33.84
C PRO A 55 -2.47 -12.29 33.22
N ALA A 56 -3.53 -11.74 33.80
CA ALA A 56 -4.88 -11.82 33.25
C ALA A 56 -4.85 -11.27 31.81
N GLY A 57 -5.19 -12.09 30.81
CA GLY A 57 -5.10 -11.77 29.37
C GLY A 57 -5.92 -10.57 28.89
N GLY A 58 -6.54 -9.78 29.78
CA GLY A 58 -7.32 -8.59 29.47
C GLY A 58 -6.50 -7.48 28.80
N GLU A 59 -5.27 -7.22 29.26
CA GLU A 59 -4.42 -6.17 28.68
C GLU A 59 -4.00 -6.48 27.24
N MET A 60 -3.63 -7.74 26.98
CA MET A 60 -3.31 -8.22 25.63
C MET A 60 -4.52 -8.14 24.69
N THR A 61 -5.73 -8.46 25.18
CA THR A 61 -6.95 -8.33 24.36
C THR A 61 -7.29 -6.89 24.02
N ALA A 62 -7.07 -5.94 24.95
CA ALA A 62 -7.28 -4.52 24.71
C ALA A 62 -6.27 -3.97 23.69
N ALA A 63 -4.99 -4.35 23.81
CA ALA A 63 -3.96 -3.96 22.85
C ALA A 63 -4.25 -4.49 21.43
N LEU A 64 -4.70 -5.75 21.32
CA LEU A 64 -5.12 -6.33 20.05
C LEU A 64 -6.33 -5.62 19.44
N ALA A 65 -7.30 -5.22 20.25
CA ALA A 65 -8.47 -4.47 19.79
C ALA A 65 -8.08 -3.07 19.28
N ALA A 66 -7.19 -2.38 20.00
CA ALA A 66 -6.67 -1.07 19.60
C ALA A 66 -5.89 -1.17 18.28
N ALA A 67 -4.99 -2.16 18.15
CA ALA A 67 -4.22 -2.38 16.93
C ALA A 67 -5.09 -2.68 15.71
N ARG A 68 -6.19 -3.43 15.91
CA ARG A 68 -7.19 -3.67 14.84
C ARG A 68 -7.89 -2.39 14.43
N ALA A 69 -8.32 -1.57 15.38
CA ALA A 69 -8.97 -0.30 15.07
C ALA A 69 -8.04 0.67 14.31
N GLU A 70 -6.76 0.71 14.67
CA GLU A 70 -5.76 1.51 13.97
C GLU A 70 -5.51 0.99 12.54
N LEU A 71 -5.43 -0.34 12.35
CA LEU A 71 -5.27 -0.94 11.04
C LEU A 71 -6.46 -0.66 10.12
N GLU A 72 -7.69 -0.74 10.63
CA GLU A 72 -8.90 -0.40 9.87
C GLU A 72 -8.92 1.09 9.49
N ALA A 73 -8.53 1.98 10.41
CA ALA A 73 -8.44 3.41 10.13
C ALA A 73 -7.41 3.71 9.04
N GLU A 74 -6.24 3.08 9.10
CA GLU A 74 -5.19 3.25 8.08
C GLU A 74 -5.61 2.64 6.74
N GLY A 75 -6.31 1.50 6.76
CA GLY A 75 -6.94 0.91 5.58
C GLY A 75 -7.91 1.88 4.89
N GLY A 76 -8.74 2.57 5.68
CA GLY A 76 -9.63 3.63 5.19
C GLY A 76 -8.88 4.79 4.53
N ARG A 77 -7.83 5.32 5.18
CA ARG A 77 -7.01 6.40 4.63
C ARG A 77 -6.33 6.00 3.32
N LEU A 78 -5.79 4.78 3.25
CA LEU A 78 -5.16 4.27 2.03
C LEU A 78 -6.17 4.11 0.89
N ALA A 79 -7.40 3.70 1.19
CA ALA A 79 -8.46 3.62 0.19
C ALA A 79 -8.83 5.01 -0.36
N GLU A 80 -8.94 6.02 0.50
CA GLU A 80 -9.20 7.41 0.10
C GLU A 80 -8.07 7.97 -0.77
N GLN A 81 -6.82 7.80 -0.35
CA GLN A 81 -5.64 8.24 -1.12
C GLN A 81 -5.58 7.58 -2.51
N ARG A 82 -5.93 6.29 -2.62
CA ARG A 82 -6.01 5.59 -3.91
C ARG A 82 -7.07 6.19 -4.81
N ALA A 83 -8.25 6.49 -4.26
CA ALA A 83 -9.33 7.11 -5.03
C ALA A 83 -8.94 8.51 -5.54
N GLU A 84 -8.22 9.29 -4.72
CA GLU A 84 -7.70 10.60 -5.11
C GLU A 84 -6.66 10.49 -6.23
N LEU A 85 -5.70 9.57 -6.10
CA LEU A 85 -4.69 9.33 -7.15
C LEU A 85 -5.32 8.88 -8.47
N ASP A 86 -6.33 8.00 -8.43
CA ASP A 86 -7.07 7.56 -9.61
C ASP A 86 -7.79 8.75 -10.28
N ALA A 87 -8.39 9.64 -9.49
CA ALA A 87 -9.03 10.84 -10.00
C ALA A 87 -8.02 11.81 -10.63
N MET A 88 -6.87 12.02 -10.00
CA MET A 88 -5.79 12.85 -10.54
C MET A 88 -5.24 12.27 -11.84
N SER A 89 -5.00 10.96 -11.91
CA SER A 89 -4.52 10.27 -13.12
C SER A 89 -5.48 10.49 -14.29
N LYS A 90 -6.77 10.24 -14.09
CA LYS A 90 -7.80 10.49 -15.11
C LYS A 90 -7.85 11.96 -15.53
N GLY A 91 -7.66 12.88 -14.59
CA GLY A 91 -7.60 14.31 -14.87
C GLY A 91 -6.35 14.74 -15.64
N ILE A 92 -5.23 14.02 -15.51
CA ILE A 92 -4.04 14.23 -16.33
C ILE A 92 -4.28 13.69 -17.74
N ASP A 93 -4.81 12.48 -17.87
CA ASP A 93 -5.11 11.85 -19.17
C ASP A 93 -6.09 12.72 -19.99
N ALA A 94 -7.13 13.26 -19.35
CA ALA A 94 -8.08 14.15 -20.00
C ALA A 94 -7.42 15.45 -20.49
N ARG A 95 -6.51 16.04 -19.70
CA ARG A 95 -5.77 17.25 -20.10
C ARG A 95 -4.78 16.98 -21.22
N ALA A 96 -4.13 15.81 -21.22
CA ALA A 96 -3.25 15.40 -22.31
C ALA A 96 -4.04 15.29 -23.63
N ALA A 97 -5.19 14.61 -23.61
CA ALA A 97 -6.06 14.51 -24.78
C ALA A 97 -6.57 15.88 -25.27
N GLU A 98 -6.87 16.81 -24.36
CA GLU A 98 -7.26 18.18 -24.73
C GLU A 98 -6.10 18.94 -25.39
N LEU A 99 -4.87 18.79 -24.87
CA LEU A 99 -3.69 19.42 -25.46
C LEU A 99 -3.42 18.87 -26.86
N ASP A 100 -3.45 17.54 -27.05
CA ASP A 100 -3.29 16.91 -28.36
C ASP A 100 -4.32 17.44 -29.38
N ALA A 101 -5.58 17.59 -28.96
CA ALA A 101 -6.63 18.15 -29.81
C ALA A 101 -6.40 19.63 -30.16
N ARG A 102 -5.92 20.43 -29.20
CA ARG A 102 -5.57 21.85 -29.42
C ARG A 102 -4.39 21.98 -30.37
N GLU A 103 -3.35 21.16 -30.21
CA GLU A 103 -2.20 21.13 -31.11
C GLU A 103 -2.61 20.77 -32.53
N GLY A 104 -3.46 19.74 -32.70
CA GLY A 104 -4.04 19.40 -34.01
C GLY A 104 -4.84 20.54 -34.63
N SER A 105 -5.63 21.26 -33.83
CA SER A 105 -6.39 22.43 -34.31
C SER A 105 -5.49 23.59 -34.72
N ILE A 106 -4.40 23.85 -33.99
CA ILE A 106 -3.43 24.88 -34.32
C ILE A 106 -2.73 24.54 -35.63
N ALA A 107 -2.24 23.31 -35.79
CA ALA A 107 -1.60 22.86 -37.01
C ALA A 107 -2.52 23.00 -38.24
N ALA A 108 -3.81 22.68 -38.10
CA ALA A 108 -4.79 22.87 -39.16
C ALA A 108 -4.97 24.35 -39.54
N ARG A 109 -5.05 25.24 -38.54
CA ARG A 109 -5.17 26.69 -38.77
C ARG A 109 -3.91 27.28 -39.41
N GLU A 110 -2.72 26.81 -39.02
CA GLU A 110 -1.46 27.24 -39.63
C GLU A 110 -1.40 26.85 -41.11
N LEU A 111 -1.84 25.64 -41.45
CA LEU A 111 -1.94 25.19 -42.83
C LEU A 111 -2.95 26.01 -43.64
N GLU A 112 -4.13 26.26 -43.08
CA GLU A 112 -5.15 27.11 -43.71
C GLU A 112 -4.62 28.53 -43.94
N HIS A 113 -3.97 29.12 -42.93
CA HIS A 113 -3.37 30.44 -43.05
C HIS A 113 -2.31 30.49 -44.15
N ALA A 114 -1.41 29.51 -44.22
CA ALA A 114 -0.41 29.41 -45.28
C ALA A 114 -1.06 29.33 -46.68
N SER A 115 -2.12 28.53 -46.82
CA SER A 115 -2.89 28.44 -48.06
C SER A 115 -3.54 29.78 -48.45
N ASN A 116 -4.16 30.46 -47.49
CA ASN A 116 -4.79 31.77 -47.70
C ASN A 116 -3.79 32.84 -48.11
N VAL A 117 -2.60 32.86 -47.49
CA VAL A 117 -1.50 33.76 -47.87
C VAL A 117 -1.07 33.51 -49.31
N ALA A 118 -0.81 32.25 -49.69
CA ALA A 118 -0.41 31.90 -51.05
C ALA A 118 -1.49 32.29 -52.09
N ALA A 119 -2.77 32.05 -51.79
CA ALA A 119 -3.88 32.44 -52.65
C ALA A 119 -3.99 33.97 -52.82
N PHE A 120 -3.80 34.72 -51.72
CA PHE A 120 -3.82 36.18 -51.75
C PHE A 120 -2.65 36.74 -52.57
N GLU A 121 -1.44 36.22 -52.40
CA GLU A 121 -0.27 36.61 -53.19
C GLU A 121 -0.48 36.33 -54.69
N ALA A 122 -1.02 35.16 -55.03
CA ALA A 122 -1.35 34.81 -56.41
C ALA A 122 -2.41 35.76 -57.01
N ALA A 123 -3.45 36.13 -56.25
CA ALA A 123 -4.47 37.08 -56.67
C ALA A 123 -3.89 38.48 -56.92
N GLN A 124 -3.01 38.96 -56.03
CA GLN A 124 -2.32 40.25 -56.22
C GLN A 124 -1.46 40.24 -57.49
N ALA A 125 -0.69 39.16 -57.73
CA ALA A 125 0.12 39.03 -58.93
C ALA A 125 -0.72 39.00 -60.22
N ALA A 126 -1.90 38.36 -60.19
CA ALA A 126 -2.82 38.33 -61.32
C ALA A 126 -3.43 39.72 -61.61
N ALA A 127 -3.86 40.45 -60.58
CA ALA A 127 -4.40 41.80 -60.70
C ALA A 127 -3.35 42.80 -61.25
N ALA A 128 -2.09 42.68 -60.81
CA ALA A 128 -0.99 43.48 -61.34
C ALA A 128 -0.74 43.23 -62.84
N LYS A 129 -0.82 41.97 -63.30
CA LYS A 129 -0.69 41.63 -64.73
C LYS A 129 -1.84 42.17 -65.58
N GLN A 130 -3.08 42.10 -65.10
CA GLN A 130 -4.25 42.64 -65.81
C GLN A 130 -4.18 44.16 -65.99
N SER A 131 -3.80 44.90 -64.95
CA SER A 131 -3.65 46.36 -65.01
C SER A 131 -2.48 46.82 -65.90
N GLY A 132 -1.40 46.05 -65.97
CA GLY A 132 -0.26 46.29 -66.87
C GLY A 132 -0.59 46.07 -68.36
N GLY A 133 -1.34 45.02 -68.68
CA GLY A 133 -1.76 44.70 -70.06
C GLY A 133 -2.74 45.73 -70.64
N GLN A 134 -3.64 46.28 -69.81
CA GLN A 134 -4.64 47.27 -70.26
C GLN A 134 -4.02 48.62 -70.64
N LYS A 135 -2.84 48.99 -70.11
CA LYS A 135 -2.10 50.20 -70.51
C LYS A 135 -1.36 50.07 -71.84
N GLN A 136 -1.08 48.86 -72.31
CA GLN A 136 -0.32 48.62 -73.55
C GLN A 136 -1.22 48.48 -74.80
N GLY A 137 -2.49 48.09 -74.64
CA GLY A 137 -3.45 47.94 -75.75
C GLY A 137 -4.10 49.24 -76.24
N GLY A 138 -3.90 50.38 -75.56
CA GLY A 138 -4.54 51.67 -75.89
C GLY A 138 -3.76 52.59 -76.85
N LYS A 139 -2.72 52.09 -77.52
CA LYS A 139 -1.86 52.88 -78.43
C LYS A 139 -1.72 52.19 -79.78
N GLN A 140 -2.83 51.93 -80.46
CA GLN A 140 -2.83 51.72 -81.91
C GLN A 140 -4.09 52.37 -82.50
N ALA A 141 -3.88 53.13 -83.58
CA ALA A 141 -4.79 54.00 -84.33
C ALA A 141 -4.94 55.44 -83.81
#